data_AF-A0A3S0ZYL6-F1
#
_entry.id   AF-A0A3S0ZYL6-F1
#
_cell.length_a   1.000
_cell.length_b   1.000
_cell.length_c   1.000
_cell.angle_alpha   90.00
_cell.angle_beta   90.00
_cell.angle_gamma   90.00
#
_symmetry.space_group_name_H-M   'P 1'
#
loop_
_entity.id
_entity.type
_entity.pdbx_description
1 polymer ?
#
loop_
_entity_poly.entity_id
_entity_poly.type
_entity_poly.pdbx_seq_one_letter_code
_entity_poly.pdbx_strand_id
1 'polypeptide(L)'
;MVIGSNVRTVQRVSSYCLKKSLEVFPYYGIPNNEEVTLFAPHVFVLCLPILGDFRIFQPYILWSEQPTDEDLSLVTTPTELYTRLQEFLSYY
;
A
#
# COMPACT_ATOMS: atom_id res chain seq x y z
N MET A 1 5.72 0.46 -2.59
CA MET A 1 5.43 1.88 -2.25
C MET A 1 4.16 1.93 -1.39
N VAL A 2 4.16 2.70 -0.30
CA VAL A 2 2.99 2.88 0.59
C VAL A 2 2.46 4.29 0.39
N ILE A 3 1.21 4.42 -0.04
CA ILE A 3 0.62 5.68 -0.52
C ILE A 3 -0.57 6.03 0.37
N GLY A 4 -0.70 7.28 0.79
CA GLY A 4 -1.88 7.72 1.52
C GLY A 4 -1.88 9.21 1.86
N SER A 5 -3.05 9.71 2.26
CA SER A 5 -3.23 11.11 2.67
C SER A 5 -2.94 11.34 4.16
N ASN A 6 -3.16 10.32 4.99
CA ASN A 6 -2.90 10.39 6.43
C ASN A 6 -1.46 9.98 6.76
N VAL A 7 -0.65 10.93 7.24
CA VAL A 7 0.75 10.70 7.58
C VAL A 7 0.94 9.56 8.57
N ARG A 8 0.09 9.50 9.61
CA ARG A 8 0.19 8.50 10.68
C ARG A 8 -0.09 7.10 10.15
N THR A 9 -1.10 6.96 9.30
CA THR A 9 -1.47 5.67 8.70
C THR A 9 -0.35 5.18 7.77
N VAL A 10 0.15 6.04 6.87
CA VAL A 10 1.26 5.68 5.96
C VAL A 10 2.52 5.27 6.73
N GLN A 11 2.89 6.00 7.78
CA GLN A 11 4.05 5.65 8.62
C GLN A 11 3.85 4.31 9.35
N ARG A 12 2.65 4.06 9.86
CA ARG A 12 2.32 2.81 10.56
C ARG A 12 2.37 1.61 9.62
N VAL A 13 1.72 1.70 8.46
CA VAL A 13 1.75 0.66 7.43
C VAL A 13 3.17 0.42 6.93
N SER A 14 3.92 1.49 6.69
CA SER A 14 5.35 1.39 6.32
C SER A 14 6.16 0.65 7.39
N SER A 15 5.89 0.93 8.67
CA SER A 15 6.55 0.24 9.79
C SER A 15 6.23 -1.26 9.82
N TYR A 16 5.01 -1.67 9.42
CA TYR A 16 4.67 -3.10 9.31
C TYR A 16 5.48 -3.79 8.22
N CYS A 17 5.62 -3.15 7.06
CA CYS A 17 6.43 -3.67 5.96
C CYS A 17 7.93 -3.73 6.32
N LEU A 18 8.47 -2.67 6.94
CA LEU A 18 9.88 -2.63 7.39
C LEU A 18 10.21 -3.73 8.40
N LYS A 19 9.28 -4.11 9.29
CA LYS A 19 9.46 -5.23 10.24
C LYS A 19 9.63 -6.58 9.55
N LYS A 20 9.29 -6.68 8.26
CA LYS A 20 9.48 -7.87 7.42
C LYS A 20 10.70 -7.73 6.49
N SER A 21 11.59 -6.78 6.79
CA SER A 21 12.78 -6.49 6.01
C SER A 21 12.48 -6.10 4.56
N LEU A 22 11.29 -5.57 4.29
CA LEU A 22 10.93 -5.03 2.98
C LEU A 22 11.45 -3.61 2.85
N GLU A 23 11.95 -3.25 1.67
CA GLU A 23 12.21 -1.86 1.33
C GLU A 23 10.89 -1.13 1.09
N VAL A 24 10.73 0.04 1.71
CA VAL A 24 9.47 0.78 1.70
C VAL A 24 9.72 2.23 1.35
N PHE A 25 9.04 2.68 0.32
CA PHE A 25 8.93 4.08 -0.03
C PHE A 25 7.56 4.63 0.41
N PRO A 26 7.49 5.47 1.46
CA PRO A 26 6.27 6.16 1.85
C PRO A 26 6.01 7.36 0.92
N TYR A 27 4.76 7.53 0.48
CA TYR A 27 4.34 8.60 -0.41
C TYR A 27 3.05 9.25 0.10
N TYR A 28 3.02 10.58 0.09
CA TYR A 28 1.90 11.39 0.58
C TYR A 28 1.22 12.11 -0.59
N GLY A 29 0.09 11.59 -1.06
CA GLY A 29 -0.62 12.10 -2.24
C GLY A 29 -0.75 11.05 -3.35
N ILE A 30 -0.83 11.51 -4.61
CA ILE A 30 -0.93 10.65 -5.81
C ILE A 30 0.38 10.78 -6.60
N PRO A 31 1.19 9.72 -6.73
CA PRO A 31 2.38 9.77 -7.55
C PRO A 31 2.00 9.84 -9.03
N ASN A 32 2.77 10.61 -9.79
CA ASN A 32 2.66 10.65 -11.24
C ASN A 32 3.43 9.46 -11.87
N ASN A 33 3.25 9.26 -13.19
CA ASN A 33 3.86 8.14 -13.91
C ASN A 33 5.40 8.18 -13.92
N GLU A 34 6.00 9.37 -13.91
CA GLU A 34 7.45 9.53 -13.88
C GLU A 34 8.02 9.09 -12.53
N GLU A 35 7.39 9.50 -11.42
CA GLU A 35 7.75 9.05 -10.08
C GLU A 35 7.60 7.54 -9.94
N VAL A 36 6.50 6.96 -10.43
CA VAL A 36 6.33 5.50 -10.38
C VAL A 36 7.37 4.77 -11.20
N THR A 37 7.72 5.29 -12.38
CA THR A 37 8.75 4.70 -13.23
C THR A 37 10.13 4.82 -12.59
N LEU A 38 10.43 5.94 -11.93
CA LEU A 38 11.69 6.19 -11.24
C LEU A 38 11.89 5.25 -10.05
N PHE A 39 10.85 5.06 -9.24
CA PHE A 39 10.94 4.23 -8.03
C PHE A 39 10.67 2.74 -8.29
N ALA A 40 10.09 2.40 -9.45
CA ALA A 40 9.78 1.04 -9.90
C ALA A 40 9.28 0.09 -8.78
N PRO A 41 8.23 0.47 -8.03
CA PRO A 41 7.81 -0.31 -6.88
C PRO A 41 7.19 -1.65 -7.29
N HIS A 42 7.59 -2.73 -6.62
CA HIS A 42 7.05 -4.08 -6.85
C HIS A 42 5.56 -4.20 -6.52
N VAL A 43 5.12 -3.54 -5.44
CA VAL A 43 3.74 -3.57 -4.94
C VAL A 43 3.36 -2.19 -4.41
N PHE A 44 2.12 -1.79 -4.64
CA PHE A 44 1.51 -0.59 -4.07
C PHE A 44 0.66 -0.94 -2.86
N VAL A 45 0.77 -0.20 -1.76
CA VAL A 45 -0.16 -0.29 -0.63
C VAL A 45 -0.87 1.05 -0.52
N LEU A 46 -2.16 1.07 -0.83
CA LEU A 46 -2.98 2.28 -0.87
C LEU A 46 -3.76 2.39 0.45
N CYS A 47 -3.40 3.38 1.27
CA CYS A 47 -4.05 3.65 2.54
C CYS A 47 -5.29 4.52 2.30
N LEU A 48 -6.46 4.00 2.66
CA LEU A 48 -7.73 4.69 2.55
C LEU A 48 -7.88 5.79 3.62
N PRO A 49 -8.63 6.87 3.33
CA PRO A 49 -9.25 7.18 2.03
C PRO A 49 -8.22 7.63 0.98
N ILE A 50 -8.38 7.13 -0.26
CA ILE A 50 -7.55 7.55 -1.40
C ILE A 50 -8.04 8.92 -1.89
N LEU A 51 -7.10 9.82 -2.19
CA LEU A 51 -7.40 11.08 -2.84
C LEU A 51 -7.40 10.87 -4.36
N GLY A 52 -8.49 11.26 -5.04
CA GLY A 52 -8.57 11.36 -6.51
C GLY A 52 -8.69 10.05 -7.30
N ASP A 53 -8.82 10.20 -8.63
CA ASP A 53 -8.85 9.11 -9.60
C ASP A 53 -7.45 8.51 -9.76
N PHE A 54 -7.13 7.57 -8.88
CA PHE A 54 -5.89 6.83 -8.92
C PHE A 54 -5.93 5.82 -10.08
N ARG A 55 -5.43 6.20 -11.27
CA ARG A 55 -5.33 5.29 -12.41
C ARG A 55 -4.32 4.19 -12.09
N ILE A 56 -4.79 2.96 -12.21
CA ILE A 56 -4.33 1.81 -11.44
C ILE A 56 -2.88 1.44 -11.78
N PHE A 57 -1.98 1.52 -10.79
CA PHE A 57 -0.74 0.76 -10.81
C PHE A 57 -1.00 -0.64 -10.22
N GLN A 58 -0.82 -1.70 -11.01
CA GLN A 58 -0.90 -3.08 -10.52
C GLN A 58 0.50 -3.69 -10.39
N PRO A 59 0.77 -4.47 -9.33
CA PRO A 59 -0.18 -4.95 -8.31
C PRO A 59 -0.35 -4.00 -7.10
N TYR A 60 -1.56 -3.92 -6.54
CA TYR A 60 -1.87 -3.09 -5.36
C TYR A 60 -2.61 -3.84 -4.25
N ILE A 61 -2.48 -3.32 -3.02
CA ILE A 61 -3.15 -3.73 -1.79
C ILE A 61 -3.89 -2.52 -1.23
N LEU A 62 -5.17 -2.66 -0.88
CA LEU A 62 -5.94 -1.61 -0.21
C LEU A 62 -5.84 -1.80 1.31
N TRP A 63 -5.39 -0.76 2.03
CA TRP A 63 -5.33 -0.74 3.49
C TRP A 63 -6.40 0.19 4.05
N SER A 64 -7.20 -0.30 4.99
CA SER A 64 -8.14 0.51 5.78
C SER A 64 -7.93 0.27 7.27
N GLU A 65 -7.80 1.33 8.06
CA GLU A 65 -7.84 1.20 9.53
C GLU A 65 -9.29 1.12 10.06
N GLN A 66 -10.28 1.41 9.21
CA GLN A 66 -11.68 1.29 9.55
C GLN A 66 -12.23 -0.03 8.96
N PRO A 67 -12.88 -0.87 9.78
CA PRO A 67 -13.62 -2.00 9.26
C PRO A 67 -14.80 -1.45 8.44
N THR A 68 -14.78 -1.69 7.14
CA THR A 68 -15.92 -1.43 6.25
C THR A 68 -16.59 -2.76 5.95
N ASP A 69 -17.90 -2.84 6.16
CA ASP A 69 -18.71 -4.07 6.16
C ASP A 69 -18.76 -4.81 4.79
N GLU A 70 -18.32 -4.21 3.68
CA GLU A 70 -18.75 -4.66 2.36
C GLU A 70 -17.65 -4.97 1.33
N ASP A 71 -16.36 -4.82 1.64
CA ASP A 71 -15.32 -4.94 0.60
C ASP A 71 -14.24 -5.97 0.95
N LEU A 72 -14.39 -7.18 0.38
CA LEU A 72 -13.53 -8.36 0.57
C LEU A 72 -12.06 -8.16 0.15
N SER A 73 -11.76 -7.05 -0.53
CA SER A 73 -10.42 -6.71 -0.99
C SER A 73 -9.61 -5.86 0.01
N LEU A 74 -10.23 -5.41 1.10
CA LEU A 74 -9.62 -4.55 2.10
C LEU A 74 -8.78 -5.33 3.11
N VAL A 75 -7.57 -4.84 3.32
CA VAL A 75 -6.69 -5.27 4.40
C VAL A 75 -6.86 -4.33 5.58
N THR A 76 -7.17 -4.89 6.75
CA THR A 76 -7.38 -4.13 7.98
C THR A 76 -6.39 -4.49 9.09
N THR A 77 -5.74 -5.65 8.97
CA THR A 77 -4.76 -6.12 9.94
C THR A 77 -3.35 -6.23 9.36
N PRO A 78 -2.29 -6.06 10.19
CA PRO A 78 -0.91 -6.27 9.74
C PRO A 78 -0.66 -7.69 9.20
N THR A 79 -1.38 -8.68 9.73
CA THR A 79 -1.28 -10.08 9.29
C THR A 79 -1.84 -10.26 7.88
N GLU A 80 -3.02 -9.70 7.59
CA GLU A 80 -3.59 -9.69 6.24
C GLU A 80 -2.66 -8.97 5.25
N LEU A 81 -2.10 -7.82 5.65
CA LEU A 81 -1.13 -7.07 4.83
C LEU A 81 0.06 -7.94 4.46
N TYR A 82 0.58 -8.67 5.45
CA TYR A 82 1.70 -9.56 5.24
C TYR A 82 1.35 -10.70 4.27
N THR A 83 0.21 -11.36 4.46
CA THR A 83 -0.23 -12.43 3.56
C THR A 83 -0.31 -11.94 2.12
N ARG A 84 -0.91 -10.77 1.90
CA ARG A 84 -1.01 -10.16 0.56
C ARG A 84 0.35 -9.78 -0.02
N LEU A 85 1.25 -9.20 0.80
CA LEU A 85 2.60 -8.89 0.36
C LEU A 85 3.36 -10.14 -0.06
N GLN A 86 3.22 -11.25 0.67
CA GLN A 86 3.83 -12.52 0.27
C GLN A 86 3.25 -13.03 -1.06
N GLU A 87 1.93 -13.00 -1.24
CA GLU A 87 1.29 -13.41 -2.50
C GLU A 87 1.87 -12.68 -3.71
N PHE A 88 2.15 -11.38 -3.61
CA PHE A 88 2.72 -10.60 -4.71
C PHE A 88 4.24 -10.70 -4.85
N LEU A 89 4.96 -10.85 -3.74
CA LEU A 89 6.43 -10.87 -3.75
C LEU A 89 7.04 -12.27 -3.94
N SER A 90 6.28 -13.34 -3.72
CA SER A 90 6.77 -14.72 -3.92
C SER A 90 6.88 -15.16 -5.39
N TYR A 91 6.46 -14.33 -6.35
CA TYR A 91 6.58 -14.60 -7.79
C TYR A 91 7.87 -14.05 -8.43
N TYR A 92 8.82 -13.56 -7.64
CA TYR A 92 10.15 -13.10 -8.06
C TYR A 92 11.24 -13.84 -7.28
#